data_AF-A0A9J5Z9H8-F1
#
_entry.id   AF-A0A9J5Z9H8-F1
#
_cell.length_a   1.000
_cell.length_b   1.000
_cell.length_c   1.000
_cell.angle_alpha   90.00
_cell.angle_beta   90.00
_cell.angle_gamma   90.00
#
_symmetry.space_group_name_H-M   'P 1'
#
loop_
_entity.id
_entity.type
_entity.pdbx_description
1 polymer ?
#
loop_
_entity_poly.entity_id
_entity_poly.type
_entity_poly.pdbx_seq_one_letter_code
_entity_poly.pdbx_strand_id
1 'polypeptide(L)'
;IFVLCHRKLSSEFFSRGGEIVHFNSSSQIGIEKLIFKMDQLDEQTMQMAEEQITLERKKLPSLNLLPEEERKRIVQRVIILTTPMLIHEDNNLRIRGRGREIISDFSKTIGMATMIDVMRPDIGDMDEYVRNGAAICFSIVASTLGIPAILPLLREICRNMNSWQARHTGIMIVHQIAILMRSTALLVGSGAIQPHLVSLMEIIEPRLKDETKKVRTITTLAMDVLTEADAGSKEVYAQVSLIPENHIDG
;
A
#
# COMPACT_ATOMS: atom_id res chain seq x y z
N ILE A 1 17.45 -7.70 -5.06
CA ILE A 1 16.87 -7.21 -3.77
C ILE A 1 15.37 -7.53 -3.64
N PHE A 2 14.74 -8.21 -4.63
CA PHE A 2 13.35 -8.71 -4.60
C PHE A 2 13.14 -10.10 -3.94
N VAL A 3 14.12 -10.60 -3.17
CA VAL A 3 14.24 -12.03 -2.81
C VAL A 3 13.34 -12.45 -1.62
N LEU A 4 12.56 -11.56 -1.00
CA LEU A 4 11.87 -11.88 0.26
C LEU A 4 10.33 -12.02 0.17
N CYS A 5 9.67 -11.42 -0.81
CA CYS A 5 8.27 -11.75 -1.15
C CYS A 5 8.11 -13.24 -1.51
N HIS A 6 9.22 -13.88 -1.89
CA HIS A 6 9.38 -15.30 -2.18
C HIS A 6 9.05 -16.26 -1.03
N ARG A 7 9.27 -15.92 0.25
CA ARG A 7 9.34 -16.94 1.32
C ARG A 7 7.98 -17.50 1.77
N LYS A 8 6.91 -16.73 1.65
CA LYS A 8 5.59 -17.18 2.13
C LYS A 8 4.88 -18.07 1.11
N LEU A 9 4.95 -17.73 -0.18
CA LEU A 9 4.38 -18.54 -1.26
C LEU A 9 5.23 -19.77 -1.62
N SER A 10 6.57 -19.71 -1.49
CA SER A 10 7.44 -20.86 -1.81
C SER A 10 7.39 -22.00 -0.78
N SER A 11 7.05 -21.72 0.48
CA SER A 11 6.99 -22.75 1.52
C SER A 11 5.89 -23.80 1.27
N GLU A 12 4.79 -23.41 0.63
CA GLU A 12 3.74 -24.35 0.17
C GLU A 12 4.15 -25.08 -1.12
N PHE A 13 5.04 -24.49 -1.93
CA PHE A 13 5.36 -24.96 -3.28
C PHE A 13 6.51 -25.98 -3.33
N PHE A 14 7.57 -25.81 -2.51
CA PHE A 14 8.72 -26.73 -2.52
C PHE A 14 8.39 -28.15 -2.00
N SER A 15 7.18 -28.37 -1.47
CA SER A 15 6.69 -29.69 -1.10
C SER A 15 6.20 -30.53 -2.30
N ARG A 16 6.08 -29.95 -3.50
CA ARG A 16 5.62 -30.65 -4.72
C ARG A 16 6.54 -30.39 -5.92
N GLY A 17 7.54 -31.26 -6.04
CA GLY A 17 8.30 -31.68 -7.24
C GLY A 17 8.39 -30.74 -8.45
N GLY A 18 9.61 -30.28 -8.75
CA GLY A 18 9.91 -29.47 -9.93
C GLY A 18 9.85 -30.22 -11.26
N GLU A 19 9.01 -29.73 -12.16
CA GLU A 19 9.10 -29.99 -13.61
C GLU A 19 8.83 -28.69 -14.38
N ILE A 20 9.56 -28.51 -15.49
CA ILE A 20 9.47 -27.35 -16.38
C ILE A 20 8.26 -27.54 -17.32
N VAL A 21 7.09 -27.00 -16.95
CA VAL A 21 5.87 -27.10 -17.77
C VAL A 21 5.59 -25.82 -18.59
N HIS A 22 5.23 -26.00 -19.86
CA HIS A 22 4.80 -24.95 -20.80
C HIS A 22 3.69 -24.04 -20.24
N PHE A 23 3.72 -22.75 -20.61
CA PHE A 23 2.76 -21.73 -20.18
C PHE A 23 1.35 -22.06 -20.68
N ASN A 24 0.44 -22.34 -19.75
CA ASN A 24 -0.99 -22.41 -20.01
C ASN A 24 -1.69 -21.44 -19.06
N SER A 25 -2.34 -20.42 -19.62
CA SER A 25 -2.88 -19.20 -18.97
C SER A 25 -4.06 -19.44 -18.00
N SER A 26 -4.33 -20.71 -17.64
CA SER A 26 -5.38 -21.12 -16.71
C SER A 26 -4.84 -21.88 -15.49
N SER A 27 -3.53 -22.13 -15.43
CA SER A 27 -2.92 -22.93 -14.36
C SER A 27 -2.30 -22.04 -13.27
N GLN A 28 -2.48 -22.43 -12.01
CA GLN A 28 -1.88 -21.78 -10.83
C GLN A 28 -0.35 -21.63 -10.96
N ILE A 29 0.29 -22.58 -11.66
CA ILE A 29 1.71 -22.64 -12.02
C ILE A 29 2.14 -21.47 -12.93
N GLY A 30 1.29 -21.01 -13.84
CA GLY A 30 1.59 -19.89 -14.74
C GLY A 30 1.69 -18.55 -14.00
N ILE A 31 0.91 -18.40 -12.93
CA ILE A 31 0.86 -17.19 -12.12
C ILE A 31 2.06 -17.12 -11.17
N GLU A 32 2.47 -18.23 -10.59
CA GLU A 32 3.68 -18.27 -9.75
C GLU A 32 4.93 -17.98 -10.59
N LYS A 33 4.98 -18.47 -11.83
CA LYS A 33 6.03 -18.10 -12.80
C LYS A 33 5.99 -16.62 -13.19
N LEU A 34 4.80 -16.03 -13.27
CA LEU A 34 4.64 -14.60 -13.54
C LEU A 34 5.10 -13.75 -12.35
N ILE A 35 4.71 -14.13 -11.13
CA ILE A 35 5.19 -13.52 -9.88
C ILE A 35 6.73 -13.59 -9.80
N PHE A 36 7.31 -14.72 -10.23
CA PHE A 36 8.76 -14.88 -10.32
C PHE A 36 9.42 -13.94 -11.35
N LYS A 37 8.78 -13.74 -12.51
CA LYS A 37 9.31 -12.89 -13.59
C LYS A 37 9.15 -11.40 -13.36
N MET A 38 8.32 -10.97 -12.40
CA MET A 38 8.14 -9.54 -12.07
C MET A 38 9.44 -8.85 -11.63
N ASP A 39 10.51 -9.58 -11.32
CA ASP A 39 11.86 -9.02 -11.08
C ASP A 39 12.51 -8.43 -12.35
N GLN A 40 12.09 -8.86 -13.54
CA GLN A 40 12.63 -8.37 -14.82
C GLN A 40 11.80 -7.23 -15.41
N LEU A 41 10.57 -7.01 -14.92
CA LEU A 41 9.64 -5.90 -15.27
C LEU A 41 9.61 -5.53 -16.77
N ASP A 42 9.86 -6.49 -17.65
CA ASP A 42 9.83 -6.28 -19.09
C ASP A 42 8.39 -6.10 -19.58
N GLU A 43 8.25 -5.49 -20.76
CA GLU A 43 6.94 -5.19 -21.36
C GLU A 43 6.06 -6.45 -21.50
N GLN A 44 6.67 -7.61 -21.75
CA GLN A 44 5.97 -8.89 -21.84
C GLN A 44 5.41 -9.34 -20.49
N THR A 45 6.19 -9.21 -19.41
CA THR A 45 5.78 -9.56 -18.05
C THR A 45 4.66 -8.65 -17.59
N MET A 46 4.72 -7.35 -17.92
CA MET A 46 3.64 -6.41 -17.65
C MET A 46 2.36 -6.80 -18.40
N GLN A 47 2.46 -7.14 -19.68
CA GLN A 47 1.31 -7.57 -20.48
C GLN A 47 0.67 -8.86 -19.92
N MET A 48 1.49 -9.84 -19.54
CA MET A 48 1.01 -11.07 -18.89
C MET A 48 0.33 -10.79 -17.55
N ALA A 49 0.84 -9.85 -16.76
CA ALA A 49 0.20 -9.38 -15.53
C ALA A 49 -1.16 -8.73 -15.81
N GLU A 50 -1.26 -7.88 -16.83
CA GLU A 50 -2.52 -7.25 -17.21
C GLU A 50 -3.57 -8.27 -17.67
N GLU A 51 -3.18 -9.27 -18.45
CA GLU A 51 -4.07 -10.37 -18.87
C GLU A 51 -4.59 -11.15 -17.67
N GLN A 52 -3.71 -11.50 -16.74
CA GLN A 52 -4.09 -12.22 -15.54
C GLN A 52 -4.98 -11.39 -14.61
N ILE A 53 -4.67 -10.12 -14.41
CA ILE A 53 -5.52 -9.19 -13.66
C ILE A 53 -6.91 -9.11 -14.30
N THR A 54 -6.98 -9.04 -15.63
CA THR A 54 -8.25 -9.01 -16.36
C THR A 54 -9.07 -10.27 -16.11
N LEU A 55 -8.43 -11.44 -16.06
CA LEU A 55 -9.08 -12.70 -15.73
C LEU A 55 -9.63 -12.72 -14.29
N GLU A 56 -8.85 -12.27 -13.32
CA GLU A 56 -9.31 -12.19 -11.92
C GLU A 56 -10.42 -11.13 -11.75
N ARG A 57 -10.34 -10.00 -12.46
CA ARG A 57 -11.37 -8.93 -12.44
C ARG A 57 -12.73 -9.43 -12.93
N LYS A 58 -12.78 -10.40 -13.85
CA LYS A 58 -14.04 -11.04 -14.28
C LYS A 58 -14.77 -11.79 -13.15
N LYS A 59 -14.06 -12.18 -12.09
CA LYS A 59 -14.64 -12.86 -10.93
C LYS A 59 -15.24 -11.89 -9.91
N LEU A 60 -15.04 -10.57 -10.06
CA LEU A 60 -15.58 -9.56 -9.13
C LEU A 60 -17.07 -9.74 -8.80
N PRO A 61 -17.98 -9.97 -9.78
CA PRO A 61 -19.41 -10.06 -9.50
C PRO A 61 -19.80 -11.20 -8.54
N SER A 62 -19.02 -12.29 -8.52
CA SER A 62 -19.26 -13.47 -7.68
C SER A 62 -18.24 -13.61 -6.55
N LEU A 63 -17.31 -12.67 -6.38
CA LEU A 63 -16.18 -12.78 -5.45
C LEU A 63 -16.63 -12.95 -3.99
N ASN A 64 -17.72 -12.29 -3.60
CA ASN A 64 -18.30 -12.42 -2.25
C ASN A 64 -19.05 -13.73 -2.02
N LEU A 65 -19.37 -14.47 -3.09
CA LEU A 65 -19.99 -15.79 -3.01
C LEU A 65 -18.96 -16.91 -2.84
N LEU A 66 -17.67 -16.62 -3.03
CA LEU A 66 -16.59 -17.59 -2.89
C LEU A 66 -16.26 -17.83 -1.40
N PRO A 67 -15.72 -19.02 -1.07
CA PRO A 67 -15.16 -19.30 0.25
C PRO A 67 -14.12 -18.24 0.64
N GLU A 68 -14.05 -17.90 1.93
CA GLU A 68 -13.18 -16.83 2.45
C GLU A 68 -11.72 -17.00 2.02
N GLU A 69 -11.19 -18.21 2.13
CA GLU A 69 -9.81 -18.53 1.75
C GLU A 69 -9.54 -18.30 0.25
N GLU A 70 -10.50 -18.65 -0.61
CA GLU A 70 -10.38 -18.43 -2.04
C GLU A 70 -10.45 -16.94 -2.38
N ARG A 71 -11.38 -16.21 -1.75
CA ARG A 71 -11.49 -14.76 -1.88
C ARG A 71 -10.20 -14.06 -1.47
N LYS A 72 -9.63 -14.40 -0.30
CA LYS A 72 -8.35 -13.85 0.19
C LYS A 72 -7.21 -14.13 -0.78
N ARG A 73 -7.09 -15.36 -1.31
CA ARG A 73 -6.07 -15.72 -2.31
C ARG A 73 -6.18 -14.92 -3.61
N ILE A 74 -7.39 -14.74 -4.14
CA ILE A 74 -7.60 -13.94 -5.37
C ILE A 74 -7.19 -12.48 -5.14
N VAL A 75 -7.61 -11.91 -4.01
CA VAL A 75 -7.28 -10.52 -3.65
C VAL A 75 -5.78 -10.34 -3.47
N GLN A 76 -5.12 -11.26 -2.75
CA GLN A 76 -3.68 -11.23 -2.55
C GLN A 76 -2.93 -11.28 -3.89
N ARG A 77 -3.36 -12.17 -4.80
CA ARG A 77 -2.77 -12.28 -6.14
C ARG A 77 -2.93 -11.00 -6.95
N VAL A 78 -4.12 -10.39 -6.92
CA VAL A 78 -4.36 -9.11 -7.61
C VAL A 78 -3.48 -8.00 -7.05
N ILE A 79 -3.33 -7.92 -5.73
CA ILE A 79 -2.44 -6.94 -5.08
C ILE A 79 -1.00 -7.15 -5.55
N ILE A 80 -0.49 -8.38 -5.51
CA ILE A 80 0.88 -8.70 -5.95
C ILE A 80 1.09 -8.27 -7.41
N LEU A 81 0.20 -8.68 -8.32
CA LEU A 81 0.32 -8.36 -9.74
C LEU A 81 0.18 -6.86 -10.05
N THR A 82 -0.63 -6.14 -9.25
CA THR A 82 -0.88 -4.71 -9.47
C THR A 82 0.20 -3.82 -8.82
N THR A 83 0.87 -4.30 -7.77
CA THR A 83 1.84 -3.49 -7.01
C THR A 83 2.97 -2.90 -7.88
N PRO A 84 3.61 -3.63 -8.82
CA PRO A 84 4.60 -3.04 -9.71
C PRO A 84 4.04 -1.94 -10.62
N MET A 85 2.77 -2.06 -11.04
CA MET A 85 2.09 -1.03 -11.84
C MET A 85 1.96 0.29 -11.06
N LEU A 86 1.86 0.21 -9.73
CA LEU A 86 1.72 1.36 -8.84
C LEU A 86 3.06 2.01 -8.51
N ILE A 87 4.13 1.21 -8.41
CA ILE A 87 5.48 1.67 -8.02
C ILE A 87 6.30 2.16 -9.22
N HIS A 88 6.01 1.69 -10.44
CA HIS A 88 6.80 1.88 -11.66
C HIS A 88 7.51 3.24 -11.80
N GLU A 89 8.82 3.23 -12.07
CA GLU A 89 9.72 4.40 -12.03
C GLU A 89 9.42 5.44 -13.12
N ASP A 90 9.03 4.99 -14.32
CA ASP A 90 8.79 5.86 -15.50
C ASP A 90 7.62 6.85 -15.38
N ASN A 91 7.01 7.00 -14.19
CA ASN A 91 5.93 7.94 -13.93
C ASN A 91 4.75 7.83 -14.93
N ASN A 92 4.53 6.66 -15.52
CA ASN A 92 3.44 6.45 -16.47
C ASN A 92 2.09 6.53 -15.74
N LEU A 93 1.51 7.74 -15.74
CA LEU A 93 0.28 8.07 -15.01
C LEU A 93 -0.90 7.19 -15.45
N ARG A 94 -0.90 6.70 -16.71
CA ARG A 94 -1.93 5.81 -17.23
C ARG A 94 -1.86 4.43 -16.56
N ILE A 95 -0.66 3.85 -16.47
CA ILE A 95 -0.45 2.54 -15.85
C ILE A 95 -0.77 2.60 -14.34
N ARG A 96 -0.27 3.64 -13.66
CA ARG A 96 -0.58 3.87 -12.24
C ARG A 96 -2.07 4.09 -12.01
N GLY A 97 -2.74 4.86 -12.87
CA GLY A 97 -4.19 5.09 -12.83
C GLY A 97 -4.98 3.77 -12.95
N ARG A 98 -4.62 2.92 -13.92
CA ARG A 98 -5.21 1.59 -14.09
C ARG A 98 -5.01 0.72 -12.86
N GLY A 99 -3.80 0.68 -12.29
CA GLY A 99 -3.53 -0.07 -11.07
C GLY A 99 -4.38 0.38 -9.89
N ARG A 100 -4.57 1.70 -9.72
CA ARG A 100 -5.45 2.27 -8.68
C ARG A 100 -6.90 1.86 -8.86
N GLU A 101 -7.40 1.89 -10.10
CA GLU A 101 -8.77 1.45 -10.43
C GLU A 101 -8.99 -0.02 -10.06
N ILE A 102 -8.05 -0.90 -10.41
CA ILE A 102 -8.11 -2.32 -10.07
C ILE A 102 -8.21 -2.52 -8.56
N ILE A 103 -7.30 -1.94 -7.77
CA ILE A 103 -7.35 -2.06 -6.30
C ILE A 103 -8.65 -1.49 -5.74
N SER A 104 -9.13 -0.36 -6.28
CA SER A 104 -10.39 0.25 -5.86
C SER A 104 -11.59 -0.68 -6.08
N ASP A 105 -11.71 -1.32 -7.23
CA ASP A 105 -12.82 -2.22 -7.54
C ASP A 105 -12.87 -3.46 -6.65
N PHE A 106 -11.71 -4.06 -6.40
CA PHE A 106 -11.62 -5.18 -5.45
C PHE A 106 -11.98 -4.71 -4.03
N SER A 107 -11.50 -3.54 -3.61
CA SER A 107 -11.80 -2.96 -2.29
C SER A 107 -13.30 -2.75 -2.09
N LYS A 108 -14.01 -2.18 -3.07
CA LYS A 108 -15.47 -1.98 -3.02
C LYS A 108 -16.23 -3.28 -2.88
N THR A 109 -15.72 -4.35 -3.49
CA THR A 109 -16.37 -5.65 -3.49
C THR A 109 -16.17 -6.37 -2.14
N ILE A 110 -14.94 -6.47 -1.65
CA ILE A 110 -14.62 -7.31 -0.48
C ILE A 110 -14.64 -6.59 0.87
N GLY A 111 -14.59 -5.25 0.85
CA GLY A 111 -14.57 -4.40 2.03
C GLY A 111 -13.23 -4.30 2.76
N MET A 112 -13.18 -3.39 3.74
CA MET A 112 -11.97 -3.00 4.47
C MET A 112 -11.37 -4.16 5.26
N ALA A 113 -12.19 -4.94 5.97
CA ALA A 113 -11.72 -6.03 6.83
C ALA A 113 -10.89 -7.06 6.04
N THR A 114 -11.41 -7.53 4.90
CA THR A 114 -10.70 -8.49 4.04
C THR A 114 -9.42 -7.88 3.44
N MET A 115 -9.45 -6.61 3.03
CA MET A 115 -8.26 -5.91 2.53
C MET A 115 -7.16 -5.81 3.60
N ILE A 116 -7.55 -5.50 4.85
CA ILE A 116 -6.63 -5.46 5.99
C ILE A 116 -6.05 -6.85 6.24
N ASP A 117 -6.88 -7.89 6.31
CA ASP A 117 -6.43 -9.26 6.57
C ASP A 117 -5.38 -9.73 5.56
N VAL A 118 -5.60 -9.43 4.27
CA VAL A 118 -4.71 -9.85 3.18
C VAL A 118 -3.36 -9.12 3.24
N MET A 119 -3.34 -7.81 3.52
CA MET A 119 -2.13 -6.99 3.48
C MET A 119 -1.43 -6.83 4.83
N ARG A 120 -2.07 -7.20 5.94
CA ARG A 120 -1.49 -7.09 7.31
C ARG A 120 -0.11 -7.74 7.44
N PRO A 121 0.18 -8.91 6.83
CA PRO A 121 1.53 -9.48 6.84
C PRO A 121 2.61 -8.57 6.24
N ASP A 122 2.27 -7.71 5.27
CA ASP A 122 3.22 -6.92 4.49
C ASP A 122 3.66 -5.65 5.21
N ILE A 123 2.92 -5.21 6.24
CA ILE A 123 3.18 -3.96 6.99
C ILE A 123 4.55 -3.98 7.67
N GLY A 124 4.90 -5.12 8.26
CA GLY A 124 6.15 -5.32 9.01
C GLY A 124 7.18 -6.17 8.28
N ASP A 125 7.03 -6.38 6.96
CA ASP A 125 7.95 -7.22 6.19
C ASP A 125 9.39 -6.67 6.24
N MET A 126 10.40 -7.51 6.09
CA MET A 126 11.79 -7.07 6.07
C MET A 126 12.14 -6.35 4.77
N ASP A 127 11.45 -6.67 3.69
CA ASP A 127 11.63 -6.07 2.37
C ASP A 127 10.95 -4.69 2.27
N GLU A 128 11.74 -3.67 1.96
CA GLU A 128 11.24 -2.29 1.81
C GLU A 128 10.30 -2.15 0.61
N TYR A 129 10.50 -2.94 -0.45
CA TYR A 129 9.63 -2.92 -1.61
C TYR A 129 8.22 -3.41 -1.27
N VAL A 130 8.12 -4.50 -0.51
CA VAL A 130 6.85 -5.07 -0.03
C VAL A 130 6.11 -4.06 0.86
N ARG A 131 6.82 -3.44 1.81
CA ARG A 131 6.25 -2.40 2.68
C ARG A 131 5.77 -1.16 1.90
N ASN A 132 6.53 -0.73 0.89
CA ASN A 132 6.15 0.39 0.02
C ASN A 132 4.87 0.06 -0.78
N GLY A 133 4.82 -1.13 -1.37
CA GLY A 133 3.63 -1.64 -2.05
C GLY A 133 2.41 -1.67 -1.13
N ALA A 134 2.57 -2.21 0.08
CA ALA A 134 1.52 -2.22 1.09
C ALA A 134 1.03 -0.80 1.43
N ALA A 135 1.95 0.15 1.65
CA ALA A 135 1.58 1.53 1.96
C ALA A 135 0.76 2.20 0.84
N ILE A 136 1.17 2.00 -0.42
CA ILE A 136 0.45 2.51 -1.57
C ILE A 136 -0.92 1.84 -1.69
N CYS A 137 -1.01 0.52 -1.58
CA CYS A 137 -2.28 -0.20 -1.66
C CYS A 137 -3.25 0.22 -0.54
N PHE A 138 -2.81 0.30 0.71
CA PHE A 138 -3.63 0.79 1.82
C PHE A 138 -4.13 2.22 1.61
N SER A 139 -3.31 3.10 1.02
CA SER A 139 -3.75 4.47 0.70
C SER A 139 -4.90 4.49 -0.31
N ILE A 140 -4.88 3.61 -1.32
CA ILE A 140 -5.95 3.47 -2.32
C ILE A 140 -7.20 2.84 -1.70
N VAL A 141 -7.03 1.87 -0.79
CA VAL A 141 -8.15 1.28 -0.04
C VAL A 141 -8.82 2.32 0.83
N ALA A 142 -8.04 3.12 1.57
CA ALA A 142 -8.54 4.20 2.41
C ALA A 142 -9.26 5.29 1.60
N SER A 143 -8.73 5.66 0.43
CA SER A 143 -9.42 6.62 -0.45
C SER A 143 -10.70 6.06 -1.05
N THR A 144 -10.79 4.74 -1.23
CA THR A 144 -11.96 4.07 -1.82
C THR A 144 -13.08 3.83 -0.81
N LEU A 145 -12.72 3.35 0.39
CA LEU A 145 -13.68 2.91 1.42
C LEU A 145 -13.88 3.93 2.54
N GLY A 146 -13.11 5.02 2.53
CA GLY A 146 -13.14 6.08 3.52
C GLY A 146 -12.03 5.93 4.58
N ILE A 147 -11.42 7.06 4.93
CA ILE A 147 -10.37 7.16 5.95
C ILE A 147 -10.84 6.70 7.33
N PRO A 148 -12.07 7.00 7.80
CA PRO A 148 -12.51 6.55 9.12
C PRO A 148 -12.36 5.04 9.34
N ALA A 149 -12.57 4.24 8.29
CA ALA A 149 -12.49 2.79 8.35
C ALA A 149 -11.07 2.24 8.56
N ILE A 150 -10.01 2.99 8.17
CA ILE A 150 -8.61 2.57 8.36
C ILE A 150 -7.98 3.10 9.65
N LEU A 151 -8.58 4.11 10.30
CA LEU A 151 -8.02 4.72 11.52
C LEU A 151 -7.72 3.73 12.65
N PRO A 152 -8.53 2.69 12.93
CA PRO A 152 -8.20 1.70 13.96
C PRO A 152 -6.89 0.97 13.66
N LEU A 153 -6.68 0.54 12.41
CA LEU A 153 -5.43 -0.09 11.98
C LEU A 153 -4.26 0.89 12.12
N LEU A 154 -4.41 2.13 11.66
CA LEU A 154 -3.34 3.15 11.75
C LEU A 154 -2.92 3.42 13.20
N ARG A 155 -3.87 3.52 14.13
CA ARG A 155 -3.57 3.66 15.56
C ARG A 155 -2.78 2.46 16.08
N GLU A 156 -3.19 1.25 15.70
CA GLU A 156 -2.49 0.02 16.09
C GLU A 156 -1.03 0.02 15.59
N ILE A 157 -0.82 0.23 14.29
CA ILE A 157 0.51 0.07 13.69
C ILE A 157 1.46 1.23 13.99
N CYS A 158 0.96 2.47 14.06
CA CYS A 158 1.80 3.64 14.35
C CYS A 158 2.18 3.74 15.83
N ARG A 159 1.32 3.29 16.75
CA ARG A 159 1.52 3.50 18.21
C ARG A 159 1.96 2.24 18.96
N ASN A 160 1.41 1.08 18.61
CA ASN A 160 1.51 -0.11 19.47
C ASN A 160 2.51 -1.17 18.96
N MET A 161 3.03 -1.03 17.74
CA MET A 161 3.94 -2.02 17.17
C MET A 161 5.39 -1.83 17.63
N ASN A 162 5.98 -2.90 18.14
CA ASN A 162 7.39 -2.93 18.56
C ASN A 162 8.36 -2.88 17.36
N SER A 163 7.96 -3.42 16.20
CA SER A 163 8.78 -3.37 14.98
C SER A 163 8.80 -1.95 14.40
N TRP A 164 9.99 -1.39 14.24
CA TRP A 164 10.16 -0.09 13.58
C TRP A 164 9.70 -0.13 12.12
N GLN A 165 9.80 -1.28 11.44
CA GLN A 165 9.32 -1.49 10.08
C GLN A 165 7.81 -1.27 10.00
N ALA A 166 7.06 -1.86 10.94
CA ALA A 166 5.61 -1.68 10.99
C ALA A 166 5.21 -0.23 11.31
N ARG A 167 5.90 0.42 12.26
CA ARG A 167 5.68 1.85 12.57
C ARG A 167 5.95 2.72 11.35
N HIS A 168 7.08 2.50 10.67
CA HIS A 168 7.46 3.19 9.45
C HIS A 168 6.40 3.04 8.36
N THR A 169 5.97 1.81 8.07
CA THR A 169 4.92 1.56 7.07
C THR A 169 3.59 2.22 7.45
N GLY A 170 3.23 2.19 8.74
CA GLY A 170 2.05 2.90 9.22
C GLY A 170 2.05 4.39 8.88
N ILE A 171 3.18 5.05 9.12
CA ILE A 171 3.35 6.46 8.78
C ILE A 171 3.41 6.66 7.26
N MET A 172 4.04 5.75 6.50
CA MET A 172 3.99 5.79 5.03
C MET A 172 2.56 5.70 4.49
N ILE A 173 1.68 4.88 5.10
CA ILE A 173 0.27 4.83 4.71
C ILE A 173 -0.38 6.21 4.88
N VAL A 174 -0.15 6.87 6.02
CA VAL A 174 -0.67 8.22 6.29
C VAL A 174 -0.13 9.23 5.27
N HIS A 175 1.18 9.19 4.99
CA HIS A 175 1.81 10.03 3.98
C HIS A 175 1.19 9.84 2.59
N GLN A 176 0.99 8.59 2.15
CA GLN A 176 0.38 8.30 0.85
C GLN A 176 -1.10 8.69 0.77
N ILE A 177 -1.85 8.53 1.86
CA ILE A 177 -3.22 9.08 1.94
C ILE A 177 -3.19 10.60 1.73
N ALA A 178 -2.29 11.31 2.43
CA ALA A 178 -2.16 12.77 2.31
C ALA A 178 -1.80 13.20 0.87
N ILE A 179 -0.87 12.51 0.21
CA ILE A 179 -0.51 12.78 -1.20
C ILE A 179 -1.69 12.55 -2.14
N LEU A 180 -2.40 11.42 -2.01
CA LEU A 180 -3.56 11.12 -2.85
C LEU A 180 -4.66 12.16 -2.65
N MET A 181 -4.95 12.55 -1.41
CA MET A 181 -5.97 13.55 -1.12
C MET A 181 -5.59 14.95 -1.60
N ARG A 182 -4.32 15.37 -1.46
CA ARG A 182 -3.83 16.64 -1.99
C ARG A 182 -4.10 16.76 -3.49
N SER A 183 -3.87 15.69 -4.25
CA SER A 183 -4.12 15.67 -5.69
C SER A 183 -5.60 15.89 -6.05
N THR A 184 -6.52 15.48 -5.18
CA THR A 184 -7.96 15.73 -5.35
C THR A 184 -8.40 17.09 -4.82
N ALA A 185 -7.85 17.55 -3.69
CA ALA A 185 -8.19 18.84 -3.07
C ALA A 185 -7.77 20.02 -3.97
N LEU A 186 -6.62 19.92 -4.64
CA LEU A 186 -6.14 20.93 -5.58
C LEU A 186 -7.08 21.11 -6.80
N LEU A 187 -7.82 20.07 -7.16
CA LEU A 187 -8.73 20.07 -8.32
C LEU A 187 -10.17 20.50 -7.96
N VAL A 188 -10.59 20.29 -6.72
CA VAL A 188 -12.01 20.46 -6.32
C VAL A 188 -12.19 21.62 -5.34
N GLY A 189 -11.11 22.26 -4.86
CA GLY A 189 -11.17 23.36 -3.90
C GLY A 189 -11.84 22.97 -2.58
N SER A 190 -11.89 21.68 -2.26
CA SER A 190 -12.63 21.13 -1.13
C SER A 190 -11.69 20.54 -0.08
N GLY A 191 -11.92 20.92 1.19
CA GLY A 191 -11.24 20.40 2.38
C GLY A 191 -11.60 18.94 2.68
N ALA A 192 -11.48 18.03 1.70
CA ALA A 192 -11.80 16.61 1.84
C ALA A 192 -10.99 15.92 2.95
N ILE A 193 -9.79 16.44 3.26
CA ILE A 193 -8.96 15.94 4.37
C ILE A 193 -9.33 16.54 5.73
N GLN A 194 -9.97 17.72 5.75
CA GLN A 194 -10.16 18.53 6.95
C GLN A 194 -10.84 17.79 8.13
N PRO A 195 -11.86 16.94 7.95
CA PRO A 195 -12.44 16.22 9.10
C PRO A 195 -11.55 15.12 9.67
N HIS A 196 -10.51 14.69 8.95
CA HIS A 196 -9.65 13.56 9.33
C HIS A 196 -8.20 13.94 9.58
N LEU A 197 -7.80 15.15 9.18
CA LEU A 197 -6.44 15.67 9.28
C LEU A 197 -5.91 15.65 10.71
N VAL A 198 -6.68 16.19 11.65
CA VAL A 198 -6.35 16.19 13.09
C VAL A 198 -6.13 14.76 13.59
N SER A 199 -7.03 13.84 13.26
CA SER A 199 -6.89 12.43 13.68
C SER A 199 -5.64 11.77 13.08
N LEU A 200 -5.30 12.05 11.81
CA LEU A 200 -4.10 11.49 11.17
C LEU A 200 -2.81 12.06 11.79
N MET A 201 -2.76 13.38 12.03
CA MET A 201 -1.64 14.03 12.70
C MET A 201 -1.45 13.51 14.12
N GLU A 202 -2.51 13.42 14.91
CA GLU A 202 -2.46 12.87 16.27
C GLU A 202 -1.93 11.43 16.28
N ILE A 203 -2.27 10.62 15.28
CA ILE A 203 -1.78 9.23 15.19
C ILE A 203 -0.27 9.18 15.05
N ILE A 204 0.32 10.05 14.22
CA ILE A 204 1.74 9.99 13.86
C ILE A 204 2.64 10.91 14.70
N GLU A 205 2.10 11.96 15.34
CA GLU A 205 2.85 12.95 16.13
C GLU A 205 3.84 12.34 17.14
N PRO A 206 3.48 11.31 17.93
CA PRO A 206 4.42 10.73 18.89
C PRO A 206 5.67 10.11 18.24
N ARG A 207 5.63 9.81 16.93
CA ARG A 207 6.72 9.20 16.17
C ARG A 207 7.78 10.20 15.72
N LEU A 208 7.55 11.51 15.90
CA LEU A 208 8.59 12.54 15.74
C LEU A 208 9.77 12.31 16.71
N LYS A 209 9.51 11.65 17.84
CA LYS A 209 10.51 11.30 18.86
C LYS A 209 10.86 9.79 18.86
N ASP A 210 10.57 9.07 17.78
CA ASP A 210 10.90 7.64 17.68
C ASP A 210 12.40 7.41 17.77
N GLU A 211 12.84 6.27 18.32
CA GLU A 211 14.25 5.89 18.43
C GLU A 211 14.93 5.77 17.05
N THR A 212 14.17 5.33 16.04
CA THR A 212 14.70 5.04 14.71
C THR A 212 14.66 6.28 13.82
N LYS A 213 15.82 6.69 13.27
CA LYS A 213 15.91 7.87 12.38
C LYS A 213 14.97 7.79 11.18
N LYS A 214 14.89 6.63 10.51
CA LYS A 214 13.97 6.42 9.37
C LYS A 214 12.51 6.74 9.73
N VAL A 215 12.06 6.31 10.91
CA VAL A 215 10.69 6.56 11.40
C VAL A 215 10.47 8.05 11.65
N ARG A 216 11.44 8.74 12.27
CA ARG A 216 11.36 10.19 12.48
C ARG A 216 11.26 10.94 11.15
N THR A 217 12.14 10.62 10.19
CA THR A 217 12.19 11.27 8.88
C THR A 217 10.86 11.14 8.13
N ILE A 218 10.28 9.94 8.03
CA ILE A 218 8.98 9.77 7.36
C ILE A 218 7.85 10.45 8.12
N THR A 219 7.94 10.57 9.46
CA THR A 219 6.95 11.30 10.25
C THR A 219 6.97 12.79 9.94
N THR A 220 8.16 13.40 9.85
CA THR A 220 8.30 14.80 9.44
C THR A 220 7.71 15.02 8.05
N LEU A 221 8.09 14.18 7.07
CA LEU A 221 7.55 14.27 5.71
C LEU A 221 6.02 14.08 5.65
N ALA A 222 5.47 13.17 6.46
CA ALA A 222 4.02 12.98 6.55
C ALA A 222 3.32 14.20 7.17
N MET A 223 3.91 14.80 8.21
CA MET A 223 3.40 16.02 8.81
C MET A 223 3.40 17.19 7.82
N ASP A 224 4.50 17.41 7.10
CA ASP A 224 4.63 18.51 6.13
C ASP A 224 3.54 18.41 5.05
N VAL A 225 3.35 17.21 4.47
CA VAL A 225 2.31 17.00 3.44
C VAL A 225 0.90 17.16 4.00
N LEU A 226 0.65 16.74 5.25
CA LEU A 226 -0.63 16.99 5.90
C LEU A 226 -0.85 18.50 6.11
N THR A 227 0.14 19.26 6.58
CA THR A 227 0.05 20.71 6.73
C THR A 227 -0.26 21.41 5.41
N GLU A 228 0.43 21.03 4.34
CA GLU A 228 0.20 21.59 3.00
C GLU A 228 -1.22 21.28 2.50
N ALA A 229 -1.74 20.10 2.82
CA ALA A 229 -3.12 19.73 2.50
C ALA A 229 -4.16 20.52 3.33
N ASP A 230 -3.74 21.11 4.45
CA ASP A 230 -4.54 21.98 5.34
C ASP A 230 -4.31 23.48 5.09
N ALA A 231 -3.84 23.90 3.92
CA ALA A 231 -3.58 25.32 3.59
C ALA A 231 -4.85 26.23 3.55
N GLY A 232 -5.85 25.95 4.38
CA GLY A 232 -6.87 26.85 4.91
C GLY A 232 -6.80 27.10 6.44
N SER A 233 -5.91 26.45 7.21
CA SER A 233 -5.84 26.55 8.69
C SER A 233 -4.45 27.00 9.17
N LYS A 234 -4.12 28.28 8.97
CA LYS A 234 -2.81 28.87 9.35
C LYS A 234 -2.50 28.95 10.87
N GLU A 235 -3.34 28.40 11.75
CA GLU A 235 -3.23 28.66 13.20
C GLU A 235 -2.71 27.48 14.04
N VAL A 236 -2.55 26.27 13.48
CA VAL A 236 -2.20 25.08 14.28
C VAL A 236 -0.69 24.93 14.54
N TYR A 237 0.18 25.59 13.76
CA TYR A 237 1.63 25.37 13.80
C TYR A 237 2.44 26.30 14.70
N ALA A 238 1.82 27.24 15.42
CA ALA A 238 2.53 28.11 16.35
C ALA A 238 3.04 27.41 17.62
N GLN A 239 2.70 26.13 17.86
CA GLN A 239 3.06 25.42 19.10
C GLN A 239 3.96 24.19 18.93
N VAL A 240 4.27 23.74 17.70
CA VAL A 240 5.05 22.51 17.47
C VAL A 240 6.48 22.76 16.97
N SER A 241 6.76 23.95 16.42
CA SER A 241 8.11 24.33 15.98
C SER A 241 9.01 24.80 17.14
N LEU A 242 9.45 23.85 17.96
CA LEU A 242 10.67 23.94 18.75
C LEU A 242 11.46 22.63 18.59
N ILE A 243 11.83 22.30 17.36
CA ILE A 243 12.91 21.34 17.11
C ILE A 243 14.05 22.17 16.48
N PRO A 244 15.16 22.39 17.18
CA PRO A 244 16.27 23.16 16.62
C PRO A 244 16.82 22.41 15.42
N GLU A 245 16.85 23.08 14.27
CA GLU A 245 17.66 22.70 13.11
C GLU A 245 19.11 22.62 13.59
N ASN A 246 19.62 21.41 13.79
CA ASN A 246 21.05 21.18 13.87
C ASN A 246 21.38 19.80 13.30
N HIS A 247 22.24 19.84 12.28
CA HIS A 247 23.03 18.76 11.70
C HIS A 247 22.34 17.84 10.67
N ILE A 248 22.21 18.39 9.47
CA ILE A 248 22.51 17.65 8.24
C ILE A 248 23.89 18.15 7.80
N ASP A 249 24.95 17.46 8.22
CA ASP A 249 26.26 17.43 7.57
C ASP A 249 27.05 16.25 8.17
N GLY A 250 27.58 15.38 7.30
CA GLY A 250 28.34 14.17 7.63
C GLY A 250 27.90 12.94 6.85
#